data_AF-A0A251ZAI6-F1
#
_entry.id   AF-A0A251ZAI6-F1
#
_cell.length_a   1.000
_cell.length_b   1.000
_cell.length_c   1.000
_cell.angle_alpha   90.00
_cell.angle_beta   90.00
_cell.angle_gamma   90.00
#
_symmetry.space_group_name_H-M   'P 1'
#
loop_
_entity.id
_entity.type
_entity.pdbx_description
1 polymer ?
#
loop_
_entity_poly.entity_id
_entity_poly.type
_entity_poly.pdbx_seq_one_letter_code
_entity_poly.pdbx_strand_id
1 'polypeptide(L)'
;MSHTLVIVESPTKARTIRGFLPRTFRVEASMGHVRDLPNNASEIPASHKGEKWANLGVNTSENFAPLYVVPKDKKKIVKELKDALKGADQLLLATDEDREGESISWHLLQLLDPKVPVKRMVFHEITEDAIKRALNNTRELNMELVHAQETRRILDRLVGYTVSPLLWKKVAWGLSAGRVQSVAVRLLVQRERARRAFHSGSYWDLKAQLEQGGVKFEAKLNQLAGERIATGADFDENTGAIKAGTKVRLLTESDAQGLLKAIASQVWRVAEVEEKPTLRKPAPPFTTSTLQQEANRKLRLSARETMRTAQGLYERGYITYMRTDSVQLSDQAITAARACVEEKYGADHLSPQPRQYSTKSRNAQEAHEAIRPAGASFRTPAEAGLNGLDLSLYELIWKRTVACQMADARLTMVSAQIDVANARFRAGGKRIDFAGFFRAYVEGSDDPDAALE
;
A
#
# COMPACT_ATOMS: atom_id res chain seq x y z
N MET A 1 -1.54 44.52 12.38
CA MET A 1 -2.27 43.24 12.51
C MET A 1 -1.21 42.16 12.65
N SER A 2 -1.41 41.19 13.56
CA SER A 2 -0.40 40.15 13.77
C SER A 2 -0.27 39.26 12.54
N HIS A 3 0.96 39.02 12.09
CA HIS A 3 1.30 38.25 10.91
C HIS A 3 1.86 36.88 11.30
N THR A 4 1.20 35.79 10.90
CA THR A 4 1.66 34.43 11.21
C THR A 4 2.25 33.77 9.98
N LEU A 5 3.53 33.39 10.05
CA LEU A 5 4.18 32.60 9.00
C LEU A 5 3.87 31.12 9.21
N VAL A 6 3.46 30.42 8.15
CA VAL A 6 3.19 28.99 8.10
C VAL A 6 4.12 28.38 7.07
N ILE A 7 4.90 27.36 7.45
CA ILE A 7 5.80 26.67 6.53
C ILE A 7 5.32 25.22 6.32
N VAL A 8 5.17 24.85 5.05
CA VAL A 8 4.82 23.48 4.60
C VAL A 8 5.88 22.95 3.63
N GLU A 9 5.81 21.69 3.24
CA GLU A 9 6.84 21.08 2.38
C GLU A 9 6.72 21.43 0.91
N SER A 10 5.50 21.59 0.39
CA SER A 10 5.28 21.70 -1.06
C SER A 10 4.44 22.92 -1.45
N PRO A 11 4.65 23.47 -2.66
CA PRO A 11 3.88 24.62 -3.14
C PRO A 11 2.38 24.34 -3.29
N THR A 12 2.02 23.11 -3.70
CA THR A 12 0.61 22.72 -3.83
C THR A 12 -0.07 22.77 -2.47
N LYS A 13 0.53 22.16 -1.45
CA LYS A 13 0.04 22.20 -0.06
C LYS A 13 -0.06 23.63 0.46
N ALA A 14 0.92 24.48 0.15
CA ALA A 14 0.91 25.90 0.54
C ALA A 14 -0.30 26.64 -0.06
N ARG A 15 -0.56 26.44 -1.36
CA ARG A 15 -1.70 27.04 -2.05
C ARG A 15 -3.05 26.53 -1.54
N THR A 16 -3.17 25.23 -1.28
CA THR A 16 -4.41 24.64 -0.74
C THR A 16 -4.71 25.18 0.65
N ILE A 17 -3.74 25.12 1.57
CA ILE A 17 -3.91 25.61 2.96
C ILE A 17 -4.15 27.11 2.99
N ARG A 18 -3.49 27.88 2.12
CA ARG A 18 -3.72 29.32 1.98
C ARG A 18 -5.19 29.65 1.73
N GLY A 19 -5.91 28.82 0.97
CA GLY A 19 -7.33 29.01 0.69
C GLY A 19 -8.24 28.90 1.92
N PHE A 20 -7.78 28.23 2.98
CA PHE A 20 -8.54 28.03 4.21
C PHE A 20 -8.14 29.00 5.33
N LEU A 21 -7.07 29.78 5.14
CA LEU A 21 -6.53 30.66 6.16
C LEU A 21 -6.85 32.14 5.88
N PRO A 22 -7.10 32.97 6.92
CA PRO A 22 -7.25 34.41 6.77
C PRO A 22 -6.03 35.08 6.13
N ARG A 23 -6.23 36.29 5.57
CA ARG A 23 -5.16 37.09 4.93
C ARG A 23 -3.99 37.45 5.87
N THR A 24 -4.19 37.37 7.18
CA THR A 24 -3.16 37.62 8.20
C THR A 24 -2.08 36.54 8.25
N PHE A 25 -2.35 35.34 7.72
CA PHE A 25 -1.38 34.27 7.62
C PHE A 25 -0.55 34.44 6.36
N ARG A 26 0.73 34.04 6.39
CA ARG A 26 1.59 33.85 5.22
C ARG A 26 2.04 32.41 5.17
N VAL A 27 1.60 31.67 4.16
CA VAL A 27 1.97 30.28 3.90
C VAL A 27 3.07 30.24 2.84
N GLU A 28 4.19 29.60 3.17
CA GLU A 28 5.39 29.41 2.33
C GLU A 28 5.78 27.91 2.28
N ALA A 29 6.53 27.52 1.25
CA ALA A 29 6.96 26.14 1.05
C ALA A 29 8.48 25.97 1.20
N SER A 30 8.91 24.96 1.96
CA SER A 30 10.34 24.61 2.14
C SER A 30 10.94 23.80 0.99
N MET A 31 10.08 23.29 0.09
CA MET A 31 10.45 22.35 -0.99
C MET A 31 11.09 21.07 -0.44
N GLY A 32 10.51 20.51 0.64
CA GLY A 32 11.03 19.35 1.36
C GLY A 32 12.16 19.70 2.33
N HIS A 33 13.17 18.81 2.43
CA HIS A 33 14.34 19.00 3.29
C HIS A 33 15.17 20.22 2.87
N VAL A 34 15.51 21.06 3.86
CA VAL A 34 16.33 22.29 3.67
C VAL A 34 17.81 22.09 4.05
N ARG A 35 18.11 21.00 4.75
CA ARG A 35 19.44 20.57 5.18
C ARG A 35 19.58 19.07 4.96
N ASP A 36 20.80 18.62 4.73
CA ASP A 36 21.17 17.20 4.73
C ASP A 36 22.65 17.05 5.11
N LEU A 37 23.11 15.81 5.31
CA LEU A 37 24.53 15.48 5.39
C LEU A 37 25.22 15.80 4.04
N PRO A 38 26.50 16.22 4.03
CA PRO A 38 27.20 16.57 2.79
C PRO A 38 27.20 15.40 1.82
N ASN A 39 26.85 15.66 0.57
CA ASN A 39 26.85 14.67 -0.52
C ASN A 39 28.24 14.50 -1.13
N ASN A 40 29.05 15.55 -1.08
CA ASN A 40 30.41 15.56 -1.61
C ASN A 40 31.28 16.57 -0.85
N ALA A 41 32.60 16.49 -1.07
CA ALA A 41 33.57 17.32 -0.37
C ALA A 41 33.39 18.84 -0.59
N SER A 42 32.74 19.27 -1.68
CA SER A 42 32.51 20.69 -1.96
C SER A 42 31.46 21.33 -1.05
N GLU A 43 30.56 20.51 -0.47
CA GLU A 43 29.53 20.96 0.44
C GLU A 43 30.03 21.11 1.89
N ILE A 44 31.22 20.57 2.21
CA ILE A 44 31.80 20.62 3.55
C ILE A 44 32.29 22.06 3.87
N PRO A 45 31.82 22.67 4.97
CA PRO A 45 32.26 24.00 5.40
C PRO A 45 33.76 24.05 5.68
N ALA A 46 34.39 25.20 5.42
CA ALA A 46 35.84 25.38 5.62
C ALA A 46 36.31 25.02 7.05
N SER A 47 35.48 25.31 8.06
CA SER A 47 35.75 24.96 9.46
C SER A 47 35.88 23.47 9.75
N HIS A 48 35.33 22.60 8.90
CA HIS A 48 35.32 21.15 9.09
C HIS A 48 36.13 20.41 8.01
N LYS A 49 36.72 21.10 7.01
CA LYS A 49 37.46 20.43 5.92
C LYS A 49 38.70 19.67 6.37
N GLY A 50 39.32 20.05 7.49
CA GLY A 50 40.46 19.34 8.07
C GLY A 50 40.09 18.07 8.84
N GLU A 51 38.80 17.87 9.14
CA GLU A 51 38.32 16.77 9.96
C GLU A 51 38.20 15.48 9.14
N LYS A 52 38.81 14.38 9.62
CA LYS A 52 38.80 13.08 8.92
C LYS A 52 37.38 12.53 8.71
N TRP A 53 36.46 12.84 9.63
CA TRP A 53 35.09 12.38 9.61
C TRP A 53 34.17 13.25 8.73
N ALA A 54 34.60 14.43 8.29
CA ALA A 54 33.72 15.38 7.58
C ALA A 54 33.21 14.87 6.23
N ASN A 55 33.98 14.03 5.53
CA ASN A 55 33.54 13.37 4.30
C ASN A 55 32.41 12.35 4.55
N LEU A 56 32.45 11.67 5.69
CA LEU A 56 31.34 10.81 6.14
C LEU A 56 30.14 11.67 6.58
N GLY A 57 30.40 12.88 7.08
CA GLY A 57 29.40 13.80 7.58
C GLY A 57 28.85 13.41 8.97
N VAL A 58 29.47 12.44 9.64
CA VAL A 58 29.07 11.94 10.96
C VAL A 58 30.32 11.72 11.80
N ASN A 59 30.41 12.37 12.95
CA ASN A 59 31.52 12.19 13.90
C ASN A 59 31.26 10.99 14.81
N THR A 60 31.75 9.80 14.43
CA THR A 60 31.53 8.57 15.21
C THR A 60 32.28 8.53 16.54
N SER A 61 33.27 9.41 16.75
CA SER A 61 33.99 9.55 18.02
C SER A 61 33.31 10.49 19.01
N GLU A 62 32.34 11.28 18.56
CA GLU A 62 31.66 12.29 19.38
C GLU A 62 30.15 12.09 19.29
N ASN A 63 29.66 11.01 19.91
CA ASN A 63 28.24 10.66 19.99
C ASN A 63 27.48 10.70 18.66
N PHE A 64 28.15 10.36 17.55
CA PHE A 64 27.58 10.38 16.19
C PHE A 64 27.10 11.76 15.72
N ALA A 65 27.71 12.85 16.21
CA ALA A 65 27.33 14.21 15.84
C ALA A 65 27.29 14.40 14.31
N PRO A 66 26.13 14.75 13.71
CA PRO A 66 26.00 14.92 12.27
C PRO A 66 26.44 16.32 11.80
N LEU A 67 27.19 16.38 10.70
CA LEU A 67 27.44 17.61 9.96
C LEU A 67 26.33 17.82 8.94
N TYR A 68 25.38 18.66 9.29
CA TYR A 68 24.34 19.10 8.38
C TYR A 68 24.74 20.36 7.63
N VAL A 69 24.50 20.38 6.33
CA VAL A 69 24.78 21.48 5.42
C VAL A 69 23.52 21.89 4.67
N VAL A 70 23.48 23.13 4.17
CA VAL A 70 22.40 23.60 3.28
C VAL A 70 22.82 23.33 1.83
N PRO A 71 22.13 22.44 1.10
CA PRO A 71 22.42 22.18 -0.30
C PRO A 71 22.35 23.46 -1.15
N LYS A 72 23.15 23.54 -2.23
CA LYS A 72 23.28 24.75 -3.04
C LYS A 72 21.94 25.21 -3.62
N ASP A 73 21.11 24.28 -4.08
CA ASP A 73 19.77 24.50 -4.62
C ASP A 73 18.76 24.98 -3.56
N LYS A 74 19.02 24.73 -2.27
CA LYS A 74 18.15 25.15 -1.16
C LYS A 74 18.48 26.53 -0.59
N LYS A 75 19.66 27.09 -0.87
CA LYS A 75 20.09 28.40 -0.32
C LYS A 75 19.12 29.54 -0.62
N LYS A 76 18.54 29.58 -1.83
CA LYS A 76 17.56 30.60 -2.23
C LYS A 76 16.28 30.50 -1.38
N ILE A 77 15.74 29.29 -1.24
CA ILE A 77 14.53 29.02 -0.45
C ILE A 77 14.76 29.40 1.01
N VAL A 78 15.89 29.02 1.58
CA VAL A 78 16.23 29.36 2.98
C VAL A 78 16.29 30.88 3.18
N LYS A 79 16.85 31.63 2.22
CA LYS A 79 16.85 33.09 2.26
C LYS A 79 15.43 33.65 2.25
N GLU A 80 14.58 33.16 1.34
CA GLU A 80 13.17 33.57 1.23
C GLU A 80 12.38 33.28 2.52
N LEU A 81 12.60 32.12 3.16
CA LEU A 81 11.97 31.78 4.43
C LEU A 81 12.47 32.67 5.58
N LYS A 82 13.77 32.99 5.64
CA LYS A 82 14.31 33.95 6.62
C LYS A 82 13.73 35.34 6.42
N ASP A 83 13.59 35.78 5.18
CA ASP A 83 13.00 37.08 4.86
C ASP A 83 11.49 37.09 5.15
N ALA A 84 10.78 35.98 4.97
CA ALA A 84 9.38 35.84 5.35
C ALA A 84 9.17 35.86 6.87
N LEU A 85 10.15 35.36 7.63
CA LEU A 85 10.11 35.36 9.09
C LEU A 85 10.38 36.75 9.69
N LYS A 86 11.12 37.62 8.99
CA LYS A 86 11.33 39.02 9.38
C LYS A 86 10.00 39.77 9.31
N GLY A 87 9.36 39.96 10.46
CA GLY A 87 8.06 40.65 10.57
C GLY A 87 6.87 39.72 10.80
N ALA A 88 7.09 38.41 10.97
CA ALA A 88 6.08 37.52 11.53
C ALA A 88 6.07 37.66 13.06
N ASP A 89 4.89 37.61 13.68
CA ASP A 89 4.73 37.57 15.13
C ASP A 89 4.75 36.14 15.67
N GLN A 90 4.54 35.15 14.78
CA GLN A 90 4.50 33.73 15.12
C GLN A 90 4.89 32.88 13.90
N LEU A 91 5.53 31.74 14.16
CA LEU A 91 5.83 30.71 13.18
C LEU A 91 5.03 29.42 13.45
N LEU A 92 4.33 28.92 12.44
CA LEU A 92 3.69 27.60 12.44
C LEU A 92 4.43 26.65 11.50
N LEU A 93 4.87 25.52 12.05
CA LEU A 93 5.51 24.44 11.30
C LEU A 93 4.45 23.39 10.95
N ALA A 94 4.08 23.33 9.68
CA ALA A 94 2.90 22.62 9.16
C ALA A 94 3.27 21.44 8.25
N THR A 95 4.39 20.79 8.56
CA THR A 95 4.84 19.59 7.85
C THR A 95 3.95 18.38 8.15
N ASP A 96 4.02 17.35 7.32
CA ASP A 96 3.36 16.07 7.48
C ASP A 96 3.69 15.44 8.84
N GLU A 97 2.75 14.66 9.36
CA GLU A 97 2.83 14.10 10.71
C GLU A 97 3.58 12.77 10.77
N ASP A 98 4.58 12.59 9.91
CA ASP A 98 5.50 11.47 10.02
C ASP A 98 6.87 11.93 10.57
N ARG A 99 7.76 10.98 10.82
CA ARG A 99 9.11 11.28 11.31
C ARG A 99 9.92 12.17 10.34
N GLU A 100 9.64 12.09 9.04
CA GLU A 100 10.32 12.91 8.02
C GLU A 100 9.86 14.36 8.12
N GLY A 101 8.55 14.60 8.20
CA GLY A 101 7.97 15.92 8.40
C GLY A 101 8.42 16.53 9.73
N GLU A 102 8.52 15.74 10.81
CA GLU A 102 9.04 16.23 12.10
C GLU A 102 10.51 16.67 12.00
N SER A 103 11.35 15.89 11.29
CA SER A 103 12.75 16.23 11.02
C SER A 103 12.89 17.49 10.15
N ILE A 104 12.06 17.66 9.11
CA ILE A 104 12.03 18.90 8.30
C ILE A 104 11.72 20.11 9.20
N SER A 105 10.71 19.99 10.05
CA SER A 105 10.33 21.05 10.99
C SER A 105 11.45 21.38 11.97
N TRP A 106 12.14 20.38 12.51
CA TRP A 106 13.31 20.59 13.35
C TRP A 106 14.46 21.29 12.58
N HIS A 107 14.76 20.85 11.35
CA HIS A 107 15.77 21.51 10.53
C HIS A 107 15.43 22.97 10.20
N LEU A 108 14.16 23.28 9.94
CA LEU A 108 13.68 24.65 9.76
C LEU A 108 13.90 25.47 11.04
N LEU A 109 13.55 24.93 12.20
CA LEU A 109 13.78 25.59 13.48
C LEU A 109 15.26 25.93 13.69
N GLN A 110 16.15 24.95 13.49
CA GLN A 110 17.60 25.12 13.65
C GLN A 110 18.19 26.12 12.65
N LEU A 111 17.65 26.20 11.43
CA LEU A 111 18.21 27.02 10.36
C LEU A 111 17.70 28.47 10.38
N LEU A 112 16.43 28.65 10.75
CA LEU A 112 15.77 29.94 10.82
C LEU A 112 16.07 30.68 12.14
N ASP A 113 16.35 29.94 13.22
CA ASP A 113 16.61 30.48 14.56
C ASP A 113 15.59 31.56 14.98
N PRO A 114 14.28 31.23 14.97
CA PRO A 114 13.21 32.20 15.18
C PRO A 114 13.28 32.81 16.58
N LYS A 115 13.05 34.12 16.66
CA LYS A 115 12.91 34.88 17.92
C LYS A 115 11.45 35.16 18.29
N VAL A 116 10.55 34.42 17.66
CA VAL A 116 9.09 34.52 17.81
C VAL A 116 8.56 33.16 18.24
N PRO A 117 7.37 33.10 18.87
CA PRO A 117 6.75 31.83 19.23
C PRO A 117 6.63 30.89 18.03
N VAL A 118 7.03 29.64 18.23
CA VAL A 118 6.94 28.57 17.22
C VAL A 118 5.92 27.55 17.70
N LYS A 119 5.05 27.06 16.82
CA LYS A 119 4.15 25.95 17.13
C LYS A 119 4.13 24.92 16.00
N ARG A 120 3.95 23.64 16.34
CA ARG A 120 3.80 22.55 15.38
C ARG A 120 2.31 22.31 15.08
N MET A 121 1.92 22.48 13.82
CA MET A 121 0.56 22.26 13.32
C MET A 121 0.49 20.95 12.54
N VAL A 122 -0.27 19.98 13.06
CA VAL A 122 -0.40 18.64 12.45
C VAL A 122 -1.84 18.35 11.99
N PHE A 123 -1.97 17.58 10.92
CA PHE A 123 -3.24 17.18 10.34
C PHE A 123 -3.04 15.98 9.40
N HIS A 124 -4.06 15.13 9.28
CA HIS A 124 -4.03 13.94 8.42
C HIS A 124 -4.80 14.12 7.10
N GLU A 125 -5.48 15.23 6.92
CA GLU A 125 -6.17 15.63 5.69
C GLU A 125 -6.19 17.14 5.54
N ILE A 126 -6.35 17.62 4.31
CA ILE A 126 -6.30 19.04 3.98
C ILE A 126 -7.71 19.52 3.63
N THR A 127 -8.52 19.71 4.66
CA THR A 127 -9.88 20.27 4.58
C THR A 127 -9.96 21.52 5.45
N GLU A 128 -10.91 22.41 5.16
CA GLU A 128 -11.09 23.65 5.93
C GLU A 128 -11.26 23.36 7.43
N ASP A 129 -12.11 22.40 7.78
CA ASP A 129 -12.34 22.01 9.17
C ASP A 129 -11.10 21.39 9.83
N ALA A 130 -10.37 20.53 9.12
CA ALA A 130 -9.15 19.92 9.66
C ALA A 130 -8.07 20.98 9.94
N ILE A 131 -7.89 21.94 9.03
CA ILE A 131 -6.92 23.04 9.20
C ILE A 131 -7.33 23.96 10.34
N LYS A 132 -8.61 24.33 10.47
CA LYS A 132 -9.11 25.12 11.60
C LYS A 132 -8.92 24.40 12.94
N ARG A 133 -9.18 23.09 13.00
CA ARG A 133 -8.91 22.29 14.21
C ARG A 133 -7.42 22.23 14.54
N ALA A 134 -6.56 22.07 13.53
CA ALA A 134 -5.11 22.00 13.70
C ALA A 134 -4.51 23.33 14.21
N LEU A 135 -5.06 24.47 13.79
CA LEU A 135 -4.68 25.79 14.30
C LEU A 135 -4.95 25.96 15.80
N ASN A 136 -6.06 25.40 16.27
CA ASN A 136 -6.48 25.51 17.67
C ASN A 136 -5.80 24.46 18.57
N ASN A 137 -5.32 23.35 18.00
CA ASN A 137 -4.71 22.22 18.72
C ASN A 137 -3.28 21.95 18.26
N THR A 138 -2.44 22.99 18.30
CA THR A 138 -1.01 22.85 18.02
C THR A 138 -0.28 22.10 19.14
N ARG A 139 0.84 21.47 18.80
CA ARG A 139 1.73 20.81 19.76
C ARG A 139 3.16 21.37 19.67
N GLU A 140 4.02 20.88 20.55
CA GLU A 140 5.47 21.06 20.45
C GLU A 140 6.09 20.03 19.49
N LEU A 141 7.33 20.27 19.07
CA LEU A 141 8.10 19.30 18.29
C LEU A 141 8.35 18.03 19.12
N ASN A 142 8.07 16.88 18.53
CA ASN A 142 8.40 15.59 19.11
C ASN A 142 9.86 15.23 18.76
N MET A 143 10.76 15.45 19.71
CA MET A 143 12.19 15.15 19.54
C MET A 143 12.50 13.66 19.39
N GLU A 144 11.66 12.75 19.89
CA GLU A 144 11.85 11.31 19.68
C GLU A 144 11.67 10.93 18.20
N LEU A 145 10.69 11.52 17.52
CA LEU A 145 10.49 11.33 16.09
C LEU A 145 11.67 11.90 15.28
N VAL A 146 12.17 13.08 15.67
CA VAL A 146 13.37 13.69 15.07
C VAL A 146 14.58 12.77 15.23
N HIS A 147 14.87 12.33 16.46
CA HIS A 147 16.00 11.43 16.73
C HIS A 147 15.84 10.08 16.03
N ALA A 148 14.63 9.54 15.89
CA ALA A 148 14.38 8.32 15.13
C ALA A 148 14.67 8.50 13.64
N GLN A 149 14.36 9.66 13.06
CA GLN A 149 14.68 10.00 11.67
C GLN A 149 16.20 10.19 11.49
N GLU A 150 16.84 10.94 12.39
CA GLU A 150 18.30 11.17 12.38
C GLU A 150 19.08 9.87 12.53
N THR A 151 18.67 9.00 13.47
CA THR A 151 19.27 7.68 13.67
C THR A 151 19.22 6.86 12.37
N ARG A 152 18.07 6.84 11.69
CA ARG A 152 17.94 6.17 10.40
C ARG A 152 18.86 6.80 9.34
N ARG A 153 18.91 8.13 9.27
CA ARG A 153 19.74 8.87 8.30
C ARG A 153 21.22 8.58 8.48
N ILE A 154 21.70 8.55 9.73
CA ILE A 154 23.07 8.21 10.12
C ILE A 154 23.36 6.73 9.81
N LEU A 155 22.47 5.81 10.20
CA LEU A 155 22.65 4.39 9.92
C LEU A 155 22.82 4.11 8.42
N ASP A 156 21.95 4.68 7.60
CA ASP A 156 22.01 4.51 6.15
C ASP A 156 23.29 5.16 5.57
N ARG A 157 23.77 6.28 6.16
CA ARG A 157 25.07 6.90 5.82
C ARG A 157 26.24 6.00 6.14
N LEU A 158 26.28 5.42 7.35
CA LEU A 158 27.35 4.52 7.79
C LEU A 158 27.44 3.29 6.89
N VAL A 159 26.31 2.62 6.61
CA VAL A 159 26.31 1.46 5.72
C VAL A 159 26.72 1.84 4.30
N GLY A 160 26.15 2.90 3.74
CA GLY A 160 26.43 3.32 2.37
C GLY A 160 27.91 3.66 2.14
N TYR A 161 28.49 4.49 3.01
CA TYR A 161 29.88 4.96 2.85
C TYR A 161 30.92 3.90 3.20
N THR A 162 30.65 3.01 4.15
CA THR A 162 31.63 2.00 4.56
C THR A 162 31.60 0.76 3.66
N VAL A 163 30.43 0.37 3.15
CA VAL A 163 30.27 -0.87 2.36
C VAL A 163 30.45 -0.65 0.86
N SER A 164 30.07 0.51 0.30
CA SER A 164 30.20 0.75 -1.16
C SER A 164 31.63 0.62 -1.69
N PRO A 165 32.69 1.10 -0.99
CA PRO A 165 34.08 0.92 -1.44
C PRO A 165 34.50 -0.54 -1.54
N LEU A 166 33.92 -1.43 -0.72
CA LEU A 166 34.17 -2.86 -0.82
C LEU A 166 33.53 -3.44 -2.09
N LEU A 167 32.30 -3.02 -2.43
CA LEU A 167 31.62 -3.43 -3.67
C LEU A 167 32.41 -2.99 -4.91
N TRP A 168 33.00 -1.79 -4.89
CA TRP A 168 33.84 -1.31 -5.99
C TRP A 168 35.08 -2.17 -6.20
N LYS A 169 35.72 -2.59 -5.10
CA LYS A 169 36.92 -3.44 -5.15
C LYS A 169 36.62 -4.90 -5.53
N LYS A 170 35.43 -5.41 -5.20
CA LYS A 170 35.13 -6.86 -5.27
C LYS A 170 34.12 -7.23 -6.36
N VAL A 171 33.32 -6.28 -6.85
CA VAL A 171 32.24 -6.54 -7.81
C VAL A 171 32.37 -5.62 -9.02
N ALA A 172 32.07 -4.33 -8.87
CA ALA A 172 32.15 -3.35 -9.94
C ALA A 172 32.17 -1.92 -9.38
N TRP A 173 32.96 -1.06 -10.01
CA TRP A 173 33.03 0.36 -9.67
C TRP A 173 31.66 1.05 -9.88
N GLY A 174 31.31 1.98 -8.99
CA GLY A 174 30.06 2.75 -9.08
C GLY A 174 28.83 2.09 -8.44
N LEU A 175 28.95 0.86 -7.93
CA LEU A 175 27.85 0.21 -7.19
C LEU A 175 27.59 0.88 -5.83
N SER A 176 26.33 0.96 -5.42
CA SER A 176 25.95 1.50 -4.11
C SER A 176 25.51 0.40 -3.15
N ALA A 177 25.99 0.48 -1.91
CA ALA A 177 25.50 -0.36 -0.83
C ALA A 177 24.26 0.28 -0.18
N GLY A 178 23.18 -0.48 -0.09
CA GLY A 178 21.95 -0.05 0.59
C GLY A 178 21.46 -1.13 1.55
N ARG A 179 21.33 -0.79 2.83
CA ARG A 179 20.92 -1.74 3.89
C ARG A 179 19.59 -2.42 3.59
N VAL A 180 18.58 -1.65 3.15
CA VAL A 180 17.25 -2.19 2.82
C VAL A 180 17.18 -2.70 1.37
N GLN A 181 17.81 -1.99 0.43
CA GLN A 181 17.81 -2.35 -1.00
C GLN A 181 18.45 -3.72 -1.24
N SER A 182 19.58 -4.01 -0.60
CA SER A 182 20.28 -5.29 -0.74
C SER A 182 19.42 -6.49 -0.28
N VAL A 183 18.62 -6.33 0.77
CA VAL A 183 17.67 -7.36 1.23
C VAL A 183 16.55 -7.57 0.21
N ALA A 184 16.00 -6.50 -0.37
CA ALA A 184 14.99 -6.61 -1.42
C ALA A 184 15.55 -7.34 -2.67
N VAL A 185 16.77 -6.98 -3.10
CA VAL A 185 17.46 -7.68 -4.19
C VAL A 185 17.71 -9.15 -3.84
N ARG A 186 18.09 -9.45 -2.60
CA ARG A 186 18.26 -10.83 -2.13
C ARG A 186 16.99 -11.66 -2.28
N LEU A 187 15.80 -11.12 -1.96
CA LEU A 187 14.53 -11.83 -2.13
C LEU A 187 14.26 -12.19 -3.59
N LEU A 188 14.56 -11.28 -4.52
CA LEU A 188 14.44 -11.55 -5.97
C LEU A 188 15.42 -12.64 -6.41
N VAL A 189 16.68 -12.55 -5.99
CA VAL A 189 17.71 -13.55 -6.29
C VAL A 189 17.33 -14.93 -5.73
N GLN A 190 16.77 -14.99 -4.52
CA GLN A 190 16.32 -16.25 -3.92
C GLN A 190 15.18 -16.87 -4.73
N ARG A 191 14.19 -16.06 -5.16
CA ARG A 191 13.11 -16.54 -6.02
C ARG A 191 13.64 -17.05 -7.36
N GLU A 192 14.60 -16.36 -7.97
CA GLU A 192 15.17 -16.78 -9.25
C GLU A 192 16.04 -18.04 -9.11
N ARG A 193 16.79 -18.18 -8.01
CA ARG A 193 17.50 -19.43 -7.72
C ARG A 193 16.55 -20.61 -7.54
N ALA A 194 15.41 -20.41 -6.86
CA ALA A 194 14.37 -21.44 -6.73
C ALA A 194 13.80 -21.82 -8.10
N ARG A 195 13.51 -20.84 -8.97
CA ARG A 195 13.06 -21.09 -10.35
C ARG A 195 14.08 -21.88 -11.18
N ARG A 196 15.37 -21.61 -11.01
CA ARG A 196 16.45 -22.33 -11.71
C ARG A 196 16.69 -23.75 -11.19
N ALA A 197 16.39 -23.98 -9.91
CA ALA A 197 16.47 -25.31 -9.27
C ALA A 197 15.18 -26.13 -9.47
N PHE A 198 14.12 -25.52 -10.01
CA PHE A 198 12.84 -26.18 -10.21
C PHE A 198 12.94 -27.26 -11.29
N HIS A 199 12.43 -28.46 -10.97
CA HIS A 199 12.30 -29.57 -11.90
C HIS A 199 10.82 -29.82 -12.20
N SER A 200 10.46 -29.77 -13.48
CA SER A 200 9.06 -29.95 -13.90
C SER A 200 8.66 -31.43 -13.85
N GLY A 201 7.54 -31.71 -13.19
CA GLY A 201 6.82 -32.97 -13.34
C GLY A 201 5.76 -32.88 -14.44
N SER A 202 5.36 -34.03 -15.00
CA SER A 202 4.26 -34.12 -15.97
C SER A 202 3.17 -35.03 -15.42
N TYR A 203 1.91 -34.63 -15.58
CA TYR A 203 0.74 -35.43 -15.24
C TYR A 203 -0.35 -35.20 -16.28
N TRP A 204 -1.21 -36.19 -16.45
CA TRP A 204 -2.41 -36.09 -17.27
C TRP A 204 -3.67 -36.10 -16.40
N ASP A 205 -4.70 -35.43 -16.88
CA ASP A 205 -6.06 -35.48 -16.33
C ASP A 205 -7.07 -35.71 -17.46
N LEU A 206 -8.36 -35.78 -17.11
CA LEU A 206 -9.45 -35.73 -18.07
C LEU A 206 -10.42 -34.62 -17.68
N LYS A 207 -10.89 -33.89 -18.68
CA LYS A 207 -11.98 -32.92 -18.57
C LYS A 207 -13.18 -33.46 -19.34
N ALA A 208 -14.32 -33.52 -18.68
CA ALA A 208 -15.58 -33.93 -19.27
C ALA A 208 -16.49 -32.71 -19.44
N GLN A 209 -17.03 -32.55 -20.64
CA GLN A 209 -18.11 -31.61 -20.92
C GLN A 209 -19.43 -32.36 -20.74
N LEU A 210 -20.16 -32.04 -19.68
CA LEU A 210 -21.40 -32.70 -19.30
C LEU A 210 -22.58 -31.77 -19.52
N GLU A 211 -23.77 -32.34 -19.66
CA GLU A 211 -25.02 -31.58 -19.82
C GLU A 211 -26.07 -32.17 -18.89
N GLN A 212 -26.80 -31.30 -18.18
CA GLN A 212 -27.97 -31.67 -17.39
C GLN A 212 -29.05 -30.63 -17.59
N GLY A 213 -30.24 -31.04 -18.07
CA GLY A 213 -31.37 -30.14 -18.28
C GLY A 213 -31.07 -28.99 -19.24
N GLY A 214 -30.28 -29.22 -20.29
CA GLY A 214 -29.86 -28.21 -21.26
C GLY A 214 -28.72 -27.29 -20.80
N VAL A 215 -28.23 -27.44 -19.57
CA VAL A 215 -27.11 -26.66 -19.03
C VAL A 215 -25.82 -27.46 -19.14
N LYS A 216 -24.83 -26.90 -19.85
CA LYS A 216 -23.50 -27.50 -20.01
C LYS A 216 -22.56 -27.06 -18.90
N PHE A 217 -21.74 -27.97 -18.41
CA PHE A 217 -20.72 -27.69 -17.41
C PHE A 217 -19.50 -28.61 -17.56
N GLU A 218 -18.34 -28.14 -17.09
CA GLU A 218 -17.10 -28.92 -17.06
C GLU A 218 -16.95 -29.65 -15.73
N ALA A 219 -16.56 -30.93 -15.79
CA ALA A 219 -16.11 -31.70 -14.64
C ALA A 219 -14.68 -32.23 -14.90
N LYS A 220 -13.85 -32.28 -13.85
CA LYS A 220 -12.46 -32.78 -13.93
C LYS A 220 -12.30 -34.08 -13.19
N LEU A 221 -11.51 -35.01 -13.75
CA LEU A 221 -11.19 -36.27 -13.11
C LEU A 221 -10.51 -36.01 -11.76
N ASN A 222 -11.05 -36.59 -10.70
CA ASN A 222 -10.58 -36.42 -9.33
C ASN A 222 -10.06 -37.75 -8.75
N GLN A 223 -10.75 -38.87 -9.04
CA GLN A 223 -10.34 -40.20 -8.57
C GLN A 223 -10.50 -41.26 -9.66
N LEU A 224 -9.67 -42.30 -9.60
CA LEU A 224 -9.79 -43.51 -10.41
C LEU A 224 -9.56 -44.73 -9.52
N ALA A 225 -10.50 -45.68 -9.54
CA ALA A 225 -10.49 -46.87 -8.69
C ALA A 225 -10.30 -46.56 -7.18
N GLY A 226 -10.87 -45.44 -6.71
CA GLY A 226 -10.77 -44.99 -5.32
C GLY A 226 -9.47 -44.23 -4.97
N GLU A 227 -8.50 -44.15 -5.89
CA GLU A 227 -7.27 -43.38 -5.70
C GLU A 227 -7.41 -41.97 -6.27
N ARG A 228 -6.94 -40.95 -5.54
CA ARG A 228 -6.92 -39.56 -6.01
C ARG A 228 -5.91 -39.39 -7.15
N ILE A 229 -6.29 -38.68 -8.21
CA ILE A 229 -5.37 -38.35 -9.31
C ILE A 229 -4.35 -37.30 -8.85
N ALA A 230 -3.09 -37.49 -9.27
CA ALA A 230 -2.02 -36.55 -9.00
C ALA A 230 -2.27 -35.20 -9.68
N THR A 231 -1.93 -34.12 -8.98
CA THR A 231 -2.00 -32.74 -9.46
C THR A 231 -0.64 -32.07 -9.28
N GLY A 232 -0.46 -30.86 -9.81
CA GLY A 232 0.78 -30.09 -9.62
C GLY A 232 1.23 -29.92 -8.16
N ALA A 233 0.30 -29.92 -7.20
CA ALA A 233 0.63 -29.81 -5.77
C ALA A 233 1.32 -31.05 -5.18
N ASP A 234 1.24 -32.19 -5.86
CA ASP A 234 1.77 -33.48 -5.41
C ASP A 234 3.24 -33.71 -5.80
N PHE A 235 3.78 -32.83 -6.66
CA PHE A 235 5.15 -32.91 -7.15
C PHE A 235 6.12 -32.19 -6.23
N ASP A 236 7.27 -32.79 -6.01
CA ASP A 236 8.41 -32.18 -5.34
C ASP A 236 9.15 -31.26 -6.31
N GLU A 237 9.29 -29.99 -5.94
CA GLU A 237 9.86 -28.94 -6.79
C GLU A 237 11.35 -29.15 -7.12
N ASN A 238 12.08 -29.95 -6.35
CA ASN A 238 13.51 -30.21 -6.55
C ASN A 238 13.77 -31.44 -7.42
N THR A 239 12.78 -32.32 -7.60
CA THR A 239 12.96 -33.59 -8.32
C THR A 239 12.02 -33.74 -9.52
N GLY A 240 10.90 -33.02 -9.55
CA GLY A 240 9.85 -33.22 -10.54
C GLY A 240 9.10 -34.55 -10.40
N ALA A 241 9.34 -35.29 -9.31
CA ALA A 241 8.69 -36.55 -8.99
C ALA A 241 7.56 -36.34 -7.96
N ILE A 242 6.69 -37.34 -7.81
CA ILE A 242 5.70 -37.35 -6.74
C ILE A 242 6.40 -37.32 -5.37
N LYS A 243 5.97 -36.41 -4.49
CA LYS A 243 6.48 -36.31 -3.12
C LYS A 243 6.37 -37.65 -2.41
N ALA A 244 7.46 -38.08 -1.77
CA ALA A 244 7.50 -39.33 -1.01
C ALA A 244 6.35 -39.41 0.01
N GLY A 245 5.66 -40.57 0.05
CA GLY A 245 4.52 -40.80 0.93
C GLY A 245 3.17 -40.25 0.43
N THR A 246 3.14 -39.55 -0.71
CA THR A 246 1.89 -39.04 -1.29
C THR A 246 1.13 -40.16 -1.99
N LYS A 247 -0.08 -40.47 -1.49
CA LYS A 247 -0.96 -41.49 -2.05
C LYS A 247 -1.79 -40.89 -3.18
N VAL A 248 -1.25 -40.93 -4.39
CA VAL A 248 -1.92 -40.45 -5.61
C VAL A 248 -1.63 -41.38 -6.78
N ARG A 249 -2.56 -41.42 -7.74
CA ARG A 249 -2.37 -42.06 -9.03
C ARG A 249 -1.86 -41.04 -10.03
N LEU A 250 -0.64 -41.25 -10.52
CA LEU A 250 -0.07 -40.47 -11.61
C LEU A 250 -0.51 -41.07 -12.94
N LEU A 251 -1.20 -40.29 -13.77
CA LEU A 251 -1.61 -40.72 -15.10
C LEU A 251 -0.59 -40.28 -16.15
N THR A 252 -0.22 -41.22 -17.02
CA THR A 252 0.49 -40.94 -18.28
C THR A 252 -0.51 -40.58 -19.39
N GLU A 253 0.01 -40.13 -20.52
CA GLU A 253 -0.80 -39.89 -21.73
C GLU A 253 -1.56 -41.16 -22.15
N SER A 254 -0.89 -42.31 -22.14
CA SER A 254 -1.47 -43.60 -22.49
C SER A 254 -2.62 -43.97 -21.53
N ASP A 255 -2.41 -43.76 -20.23
CA ASP A 255 -3.45 -44.02 -19.22
C ASP A 255 -4.68 -43.13 -19.44
N ALA A 256 -4.46 -41.84 -19.71
CA ALA A 256 -5.53 -40.88 -19.95
C ALA A 256 -6.31 -41.20 -21.25
N GLN A 257 -5.62 -41.52 -22.34
CA GLN A 257 -6.24 -41.91 -23.61
C GLN A 257 -6.99 -43.25 -23.48
N GLY A 258 -6.44 -44.21 -22.74
CA GLY A 258 -7.09 -45.47 -22.44
C GLY A 258 -8.36 -45.26 -21.62
N LEU A 259 -8.29 -44.44 -20.58
CA LEU A 259 -9.44 -44.09 -19.74
C LEU A 259 -10.52 -43.36 -20.55
N LEU A 260 -10.14 -42.41 -21.40
CA LEU A 260 -11.06 -41.70 -22.30
C LEU A 260 -11.89 -42.69 -23.14
N LYS A 261 -11.23 -43.65 -23.80
CA LYS A 261 -11.90 -44.69 -24.60
C LYS A 261 -12.82 -45.56 -23.76
N ALA A 262 -12.40 -45.89 -22.53
CA ALA A 262 -13.16 -46.77 -21.64
C ALA A 262 -14.46 -46.13 -21.12
N ILE A 263 -14.46 -44.80 -20.89
CA ILE A 263 -15.61 -44.09 -20.29
C ILE A 263 -16.52 -43.39 -21.31
N ALA A 264 -16.09 -43.24 -22.58
CA ALA A 264 -16.80 -42.43 -23.58
C ALA A 264 -18.26 -42.84 -23.83
N SER A 265 -18.57 -44.13 -23.77
CA SER A 265 -19.91 -44.68 -23.99
C SER A 265 -20.60 -45.14 -22.69
N GLN A 266 -20.02 -44.82 -21.53
CA GLN A 266 -20.54 -45.23 -20.24
C GLN A 266 -21.58 -44.24 -19.70
N VAL A 267 -22.43 -44.72 -18.81
CA VAL A 267 -23.45 -43.89 -18.15
C VAL A 267 -22.79 -43.08 -17.02
N TRP A 268 -23.02 -41.78 -17.03
CA TRP A 268 -22.58 -40.86 -15.99
C TRP A 268 -23.67 -40.72 -14.94
N ARG A 269 -23.31 -40.78 -13.66
CA ARG A 269 -24.24 -40.66 -12.54
C ARG A 269 -23.74 -39.63 -11.55
N VAL A 270 -24.61 -38.69 -11.19
CA VAL A 270 -24.35 -37.81 -10.05
C VAL A 270 -24.39 -38.63 -8.77
N ALA A 271 -23.25 -38.72 -8.08
CA ALA A 271 -23.10 -39.47 -6.85
C ALA A 271 -23.44 -38.61 -5.62
N GLU A 272 -23.02 -37.35 -5.64
CA GLU A 272 -23.18 -36.41 -4.53
C GLU A 272 -23.21 -34.98 -5.05
N VAL A 273 -24.06 -34.15 -4.44
CA VAL A 273 -24.04 -32.69 -4.60
C VAL A 273 -24.01 -32.08 -3.21
N GLU A 274 -22.96 -31.32 -2.93
CA GLU A 274 -22.79 -30.57 -1.68
C GLU A 274 -22.97 -29.07 -1.96
N GLU A 275 -23.86 -28.43 -1.21
CA GLU A 275 -24.01 -26.97 -1.18
C GLU A 275 -23.53 -26.43 0.18
N LYS A 276 -22.58 -25.50 0.14
CA LYS A 276 -22.00 -24.90 1.34
C LYS A 276 -22.16 -23.38 1.33
N PRO A 277 -23.04 -22.82 2.18
CA PRO A 277 -23.11 -21.39 2.41
C PRO A 277 -21.78 -20.83 2.92
N THR A 278 -21.32 -19.75 2.31
CA THR A 278 -20.05 -19.08 2.59
C THR A 278 -20.27 -17.58 2.66
N LEU A 279 -19.75 -16.96 3.71
CA LEU A 279 -19.73 -15.50 3.86
C LEU A 279 -18.36 -14.95 3.46
N ARG A 280 -18.36 -13.90 2.65
CA ARG A 280 -17.16 -13.11 2.34
C ARG A 280 -17.32 -11.74 2.98
N LYS A 281 -16.34 -11.39 3.80
CA LYS A 281 -16.28 -10.08 4.46
C LYS A 281 -15.56 -9.06 3.56
N PRO A 282 -15.98 -7.79 3.58
CA PRO A 282 -15.26 -6.75 2.89
C PRO A 282 -13.86 -6.56 3.50
N ALA A 283 -12.91 -6.31 2.62
CA ALA A 283 -11.54 -6.08 3.00
C ALA A 283 -11.37 -4.69 3.67
N PRO A 284 -10.36 -4.50 4.53
CA PRO A 284 -10.18 -3.26 5.28
C PRO A 284 -9.88 -2.06 4.35
N PRO A 285 -10.08 -0.82 4.84
CA PRO A 285 -9.58 0.39 4.21
C PRO A 285 -8.10 0.30 3.82
N PHE A 286 -7.68 1.14 2.88
CA PHE A 286 -6.31 1.09 2.37
C PHE A 286 -5.28 1.55 3.40
N THR A 287 -4.21 0.79 3.50
CA THR A 287 -2.89 1.24 3.96
C THR A 287 -2.03 1.60 2.75
N THR A 288 -0.82 2.14 2.99
CA THR A 288 0.16 2.40 1.93
C THR A 288 0.47 1.14 1.11
N SER A 289 0.68 0.01 1.79
CA SER A 289 1.10 -1.24 1.14
C SER A 289 -0.03 -1.89 0.34
N THR A 290 -1.27 -1.85 0.85
CA THR A 290 -2.42 -2.43 0.16
C THR A 290 -2.88 -1.55 -1.01
N LEU A 291 -2.77 -0.22 -0.89
CA LEU A 291 -3.00 0.69 -2.02
C LEU A 291 -2.01 0.43 -3.16
N GLN A 292 -0.72 0.30 -2.87
CA GLN A 292 0.30 0.02 -3.89
C GLN A 292 0.05 -1.33 -4.59
N GLN A 293 -0.35 -2.36 -3.84
CA GLN A 293 -0.65 -3.68 -4.41
C GLN A 293 -1.88 -3.62 -5.34
N GLU A 294 -2.97 -3.00 -4.89
CA GLU A 294 -4.20 -2.94 -5.68
C GLU A 294 -4.09 -1.97 -6.86
N ALA A 295 -3.38 -0.85 -6.72
CA ALA A 295 -3.08 0.05 -7.82
C ALA A 295 -2.19 -0.62 -8.89
N ASN A 296 -1.21 -1.44 -8.47
CA ASN A 296 -0.41 -2.22 -9.41
C ASN A 296 -1.25 -3.28 -10.14
N ARG A 297 -2.11 -3.98 -9.41
CA ARG A 297 -2.94 -5.06 -9.96
C ARG A 297 -3.97 -4.51 -10.95
N LYS A 298 -4.78 -3.54 -10.50
CA LYS A 298 -5.96 -3.05 -11.23
C LYS A 298 -5.66 -1.89 -12.19
N LEU A 299 -4.73 -1.02 -11.82
CA LEU A 299 -4.41 0.19 -12.60
C LEU A 299 -3.05 0.10 -13.32
N ARG A 300 -2.32 -1.01 -13.15
CA ARG A 300 -0.97 -1.23 -13.70
C ARG A 300 0.05 -0.16 -13.30
N LEU A 301 -0.18 0.52 -12.18
CA LEU A 301 0.73 1.55 -11.67
C LEU A 301 1.91 0.93 -10.93
N SER A 302 3.12 1.48 -11.14
CA SER A 302 4.24 1.18 -10.25
C SER A 302 3.99 1.76 -8.84
N ALA A 303 4.72 1.26 -7.84
CA ALA A 303 4.67 1.84 -6.50
C ALA A 303 5.03 3.34 -6.50
N ARG A 304 5.99 3.75 -7.34
CA ARG A 304 6.39 5.16 -7.49
C ARG A 304 5.27 6.02 -8.07
N GLU A 305 4.61 5.56 -9.12
CA GLU A 305 3.51 6.31 -9.75
C GLU A 305 2.29 6.39 -8.83
N THR A 306 1.97 5.30 -8.13
CA THR A 306 0.90 5.27 -7.13
C THR A 306 1.15 6.32 -6.05
N MET A 307 2.33 6.35 -5.44
CA MET A 307 2.64 7.30 -4.38
C MET A 307 2.72 8.75 -4.86
N ARG A 308 3.21 9.00 -6.09
CA ARG A 308 3.22 10.33 -6.70
C ARG A 308 1.80 10.86 -6.90
N THR A 309 0.91 10.01 -7.40
CA THR A 309 -0.50 10.35 -7.66
C THR A 309 -1.24 10.58 -6.33
N ALA A 310 -1.05 9.68 -5.36
CA ALA A 310 -1.62 9.82 -4.02
C ALA A 310 -1.15 11.09 -3.30
N GLN A 311 0.14 11.46 -3.40
CA GLN A 311 0.65 12.73 -2.88
C GLN A 311 -0.11 13.92 -3.50
N GLY A 312 -0.29 13.94 -4.82
CA GLY A 312 -1.03 15.00 -5.50
C GLY A 312 -2.51 15.07 -5.10
N LEU A 313 -3.15 13.93 -4.85
CA LEU A 313 -4.52 13.87 -4.32
C LEU A 313 -4.58 14.42 -2.88
N TYR A 314 -3.66 14.01 -2.00
CA TYR A 314 -3.58 14.49 -0.61
C TYR A 314 -3.34 16.00 -0.54
N GLU A 315 -2.35 16.52 -1.27
CA GLU A 315 -1.99 17.95 -1.24
C GLU A 315 -3.09 18.88 -1.76
N ARG A 316 -3.99 18.37 -2.60
CA ARG A 316 -5.18 19.06 -3.09
C ARG A 316 -6.44 18.76 -2.25
N GLY A 317 -6.29 18.01 -1.15
CA GLY A 317 -7.37 17.72 -0.21
C GLY A 317 -8.42 16.72 -0.70
N TYR A 318 -8.06 15.77 -1.56
CA TYR A 318 -8.98 14.71 -2.02
C TYR A 318 -8.97 13.48 -1.13
N ILE A 319 -7.84 13.14 -0.53
CA ILE A 319 -7.67 11.95 0.31
C ILE A 319 -6.92 12.30 1.60
N THR A 320 -6.97 11.40 2.57
CA THR A 320 -6.10 11.44 3.76
C THR A 320 -4.65 11.14 3.42
N TYR A 321 -3.78 11.33 4.42
CA TYR A 321 -2.35 11.07 4.30
C TYR A 321 -2.05 9.64 3.84
N MET A 322 -1.33 9.52 2.73
CA MET A 322 -1.11 8.26 2.02
C MET A 322 0.05 7.41 2.54
N ARG A 323 0.77 7.86 3.58
CA ARG A 323 1.85 7.10 4.23
C ARG A 323 1.40 6.66 5.62
N THR A 324 0.52 5.67 5.61
CA THR A 324 -0.09 5.08 6.80
C THR A 324 -0.02 3.55 6.74
N ASP A 325 0.13 2.93 7.89
CA ASP A 325 -0.10 1.50 8.09
C ASP A 325 -1.37 1.21 8.91
N SER A 326 -2.15 2.25 9.19
CA SER A 326 -3.44 2.16 9.85
C SER A 326 -4.54 1.76 8.88
N VAL A 327 -5.44 0.89 9.35
CA VAL A 327 -6.71 0.57 8.69
C VAL A 327 -7.91 1.22 9.39
N GLN A 328 -7.66 2.04 10.41
CA GLN A 328 -8.72 2.68 11.19
C GLN A 328 -9.38 3.79 10.37
N LEU A 329 -10.69 3.94 10.54
CA LEU A 329 -11.46 5.09 10.07
C LEU A 329 -11.98 5.85 11.28
N SER A 330 -11.98 7.17 11.19
CA SER A 330 -12.65 8.04 12.14
C SER A 330 -14.16 7.83 12.10
N ASP A 331 -14.88 8.17 13.18
CA ASP A 331 -16.34 8.09 13.23
C ASP A 331 -17.00 8.93 12.12
N GLN A 332 -16.38 10.08 11.79
CA GLN A 332 -16.79 10.92 10.66
C GLN A 332 -16.67 10.18 9.33
N ALA A 333 -15.55 9.50 9.08
CA ALA A 333 -15.34 8.74 7.86
C ALA A 333 -16.24 7.50 7.76
N ILE A 334 -16.50 6.82 8.87
CA ILE A 334 -17.46 5.70 8.94
C ILE A 334 -18.85 6.19 8.57
N THR A 335 -19.28 7.32 9.14
CA THR A 335 -20.58 7.92 8.85
C THR A 335 -20.70 8.30 7.38
N ALA A 336 -19.69 8.97 6.82
CA ALA A 336 -19.64 9.35 5.41
C ALA A 336 -19.68 8.12 4.48
N ALA A 337 -18.90 7.08 4.77
CA ALA A 337 -18.88 5.84 3.99
C ALA A 337 -20.26 5.17 4.00
N ARG A 338 -20.90 5.07 5.17
CA ARG A 338 -22.25 4.47 5.31
C ARG A 338 -23.31 5.27 4.57
N ALA A 339 -23.29 6.59 4.65
CA ALA A 339 -24.20 7.44 3.88
C ALA A 339 -24.05 7.19 2.37
N CYS A 340 -22.81 7.09 1.86
CA CYS A 340 -22.57 6.74 0.46
C CYS A 340 -23.11 5.34 0.10
N VAL A 341 -23.02 4.36 1.01
CA VAL A 341 -23.58 3.02 0.77
C VAL A 341 -25.10 3.10 0.62
N GLU A 342 -25.76 3.77 1.55
CA GLU A 342 -27.22 3.90 1.58
C GLU A 342 -27.75 4.63 0.34
N GLU A 343 -27.12 5.75 -0.03
CA GLU A 343 -27.52 6.55 -1.19
C GLU A 343 -27.37 5.80 -2.52
N LYS A 344 -26.27 5.05 -2.70
CA LYS A 344 -25.95 4.40 -3.99
C LYS A 344 -26.45 2.97 -4.13
N TYR A 345 -26.50 2.21 -3.04
CA TYR A 345 -26.82 0.78 -3.07
C TYR A 345 -28.05 0.42 -2.23
N GLY A 346 -28.58 1.35 -1.43
CA GLY A 346 -29.72 1.13 -0.56
C GLY A 346 -29.35 0.54 0.81
N ALA A 347 -30.27 0.68 1.76
CA ALA A 347 -30.08 0.29 3.16
C ALA A 347 -29.73 -1.21 3.35
N ASP A 348 -30.24 -2.09 2.50
CA ASP A 348 -29.97 -3.55 2.56
C ASP A 348 -28.49 -3.90 2.28
N HIS A 349 -27.72 -2.98 1.70
CA HIS A 349 -26.29 -3.15 1.44
C HIS A 349 -25.40 -2.59 2.56
N LEU A 350 -25.96 -1.99 3.61
CA LEU A 350 -25.21 -1.57 4.78
C LEU A 350 -24.82 -2.75 5.66
N SER A 351 -23.63 -2.69 6.26
CA SER A 351 -23.37 -3.57 7.40
C SER A 351 -24.35 -3.26 8.54
N PRO A 352 -24.88 -4.29 9.24
CA PRO A 352 -25.84 -4.08 10.33
C PRO A 352 -25.30 -3.16 11.44
N GLN A 353 -23.99 -3.20 11.66
CA GLN A 353 -23.29 -2.32 12.59
C GLN A 353 -22.07 -1.69 11.90
N PRO A 354 -21.64 -0.48 12.31
CA PRO A 354 -20.40 0.13 11.85
C PRO A 354 -19.21 -0.83 11.99
N ARG A 355 -18.44 -1.00 10.92
CA ARG A 355 -17.26 -1.89 10.93
C ARG A 355 -16.04 -1.09 11.34
N GLN A 356 -15.42 -1.48 12.44
CA GLN A 356 -14.10 -1.01 12.81
C GLN A 356 -13.05 -2.06 12.48
N TYR A 357 -11.96 -1.61 11.88
CA TYR A 357 -10.81 -2.42 11.53
C TYR A 357 -9.62 -1.98 12.39
N SER A 358 -8.92 -2.95 12.99
CA SER A 358 -7.73 -2.69 13.79
C SER A 358 -6.48 -3.22 13.10
N THR A 359 -5.42 -2.43 13.18
CA THR A 359 -4.10 -2.81 12.67
C THR A 359 -3.48 -3.88 13.59
N LYS A 360 -2.92 -4.94 13.01
CA LYS A 360 -2.29 -6.04 13.77
C LYS A 360 -0.77 -5.87 13.97
N SER A 361 -0.13 -4.86 13.39
CA SER A 361 1.33 -4.67 13.46
C SER A 361 1.78 -4.00 14.75
N ARG A 362 2.76 -4.60 15.45
CA ARG A 362 3.34 -4.12 16.72
C ARG A 362 4.03 -2.75 16.66
N ASN A 363 4.44 -2.30 15.47
CA ASN A 363 5.19 -1.05 15.27
C ASN A 363 4.40 -0.02 14.46
N ALA A 364 3.06 -0.14 14.43
CA ALA A 364 2.24 0.81 13.69
C ALA A 364 2.41 2.22 14.27
N GLN A 365 2.55 3.22 13.42
CA GLN A 365 2.39 4.60 13.86
C GLN A 365 0.87 4.83 13.97
N GLU A 366 0.30 4.39 15.10
CA GLU A 366 -1.15 4.39 15.39
C GLU A 366 -1.81 5.78 15.35
N ALA A 367 -1.03 6.84 15.12
CA ALA A 367 -1.53 8.21 15.00
C ALA A 367 -2.17 8.52 13.64
N HIS A 368 -2.19 7.60 12.67
CA HIS A 368 -2.76 7.87 11.34
C HIS A 368 -4.10 7.16 11.12
N GLU A 369 -4.95 7.79 10.32
CA GLU A 369 -6.13 7.15 9.73
C GLU A 369 -5.72 6.34 8.49
N ALA A 370 -6.59 5.46 8.02
CA ALA A 370 -6.45 4.80 6.73
C ALA A 370 -6.47 5.79 5.55
N ILE A 371 -6.02 5.33 4.38
CA ILE A 371 -6.15 6.07 3.13
C ILE A 371 -7.61 5.99 2.66
N ARG A 372 -8.29 7.13 2.69
CA ARG A 372 -9.72 7.31 2.38
C ARG A 372 -9.97 8.66 1.69
N PRO A 373 -11.14 8.89 1.09
CA PRO A 373 -11.55 10.23 0.65
C PRO A 373 -11.55 11.23 1.82
N ALA A 374 -11.15 12.48 1.56
CA ALA A 374 -11.11 13.55 2.55
C ALA A 374 -12.49 14.18 2.79
N GLY A 375 -12.71 14.72 4.00
CA GLY A 375 -13.89 15.50 4.36
C GLY A 375 -15.01 14.73 5.07
N ALA A 376 -15.97 15.51 5.61
CA ALA A 376 -17.15 15.01 6.31
C ALA A 376 -18.16 14.30 5.40
N SER A 377 -18.12 14.64 4.11
CA SER A 377 -18.86 13.98 3.04
C SER A 377 -17.88 13.67 1.92
N PHE A 378 -17.98 12.48 1.34
CA PHE A 378 -17.09 12.03 0.28
C PHE A 378 -17.64 12.48 -1.06
N ARG A 379 -16.84 13.27 -1.79
CA ARG A 379 -17.08 13.54 -3.22
C ARG A 379 -17.16 12.20 -3.95
N THR A 380 -18.20 11.99 -4.74
CA THR A 380 -18.20 10.81 -5.61
C THR A 380 -17.13 10.98 -6.70
N PRO A 381 -16.64 9.89 -7.32
CA PRO A 381 -15.68 10.00 -8.42
C PRO A 381 -16.16 10.92 -9.56
N ALA A 382 -17.47 10.96 -9.83
CA ALA A 382 -18.07 11.83 -10.83
C ALA A 382 -18.04 13.33 -10.44
N GLU A 383 -18.18 13.64 -9.15
CA GLU A 383 -18.19 15.02 -8.62
C GLU A 383 -16.79 15.55 -8.31
N ALA A 384 -15.79 14.67 -8.24
CA ALA A 384 -14.44 15.04 -7.85
C ALA A 384 -13.76 15.97 -8.86
N GLY A 385 -14.25 16.05 -10.11
CA GLY A 385 -13.64 16.87 -11.16
C GLY A 385 -12.21 16.43 -11.53
N LEU A 386 -11.84 15.20 -11.16
CA LEU A 386 -10.55 14.59 -11.47
C LEU A 386 -10.61 13.92 -12.84
N ASN A 387 -9.44 13.70 -13.44
CA ASN A 387 -9.32 12.97 -14.71
C ASN A 387 -8.07 12.08 -14.71
N GLY A 388 -7.99 11.18 -15.69
CA GLY A 388 -6.84 10.28 -15.89
C GLY A 388 -6.47 9.50 -14.63
N LEU A 389 -5.18 9.43 -14.33
CA LEU A 389 -4.65 8.65 -13.19
C LEU A 389 -5.15 9.16 -11.83
N ASP A 390 -5.36 10.47 -11.69
CA ASP A 390 -5.87 11.03 -10.44
C ASP A 390 -7.29 10.51 -10.15
N LEU A 391 -8.16 10.49 -11.17
CA LEU A 391 -9.51 9.94 -11.05
C LEU A 391 -9.47 8.45 -10.77
N SER A 392 -8.68 7.67 -11.52
CA SER A 392 -8.64 6.21 -11.35
C SER A 392 -8.15 5.79 -9.96
N LEU A 393 -7.11 6.48 -9.42
CA LEU A 393 -6.62 6.18 -8.08
C LEU A 393 -7.60 6.65 -7.00
N TYR A 394 -8.22 7.82 -7.18
CA TYR A 394 -9.25 8.31 -6.26
C TYR A 394 -10.46 7.37 -6.21
N GLU A 395 -10.96 6.93 -7.37
CA GLU A 395 -12.07 5.99 -7.48
C GLU A 395 -11.74 4.65 -6.81
N LEU A 396 -10.51 4.15 -6.97
CA LEU A 396 -10.07 2.93 -6.30
C LEU A 396 -10.13 3.09 -4.77
N ILE A 397 -9.62 4.21 -4.24
CA ILE A 397 -9.66 4.54 -2.81
C ILE A 397 -11.11 4.66 -2.33
N TRP A 398 -11.93 5.42 -3.05
CA TRP A 398 -13.35 5.62 -2.74
C TRP A 398 -14.12 4.30 -2.70
N LYS A 399 -13.98 3.45 -3.71
CA LYS A 399 -14.66 2.14 -3.77
C LYS A 399 -14.25 1.24 -2.60
N ARG A 400 -12.95 1.21 -2.25
CA ARG A 400 -12.45 0.43 -1.11
C ARG A 400 -13.01 0.93 0.22
N THR A 401 -13.04 2.24 0.44
CA THR A 401 -13.58 2.84 1.67
C THR A 401 -15.08 2.60 1.80
N VAL A 402 -15.86 2.76 0.72
CA VAL A 402 -17.31 2.51 0.74
C VAL A 402 -17.59 1.03 0.99
N ALA A 403 -16.92 0.13 0.25
CA ALA A 403 -17.09 -1.31 0.38
C ALA A 403 -16.78 -1.83 1.80
N CYS A 404 -15.84 -1.22 2.52
CA CYS A 404 -15.48 -1.65 3.87
C CYS A 404 -16.62 -1.48 4.89
N GLN A 405 -17.64 -0.67 4.60
CA GLN A 405 -18.83 -0.49 5.46
C GLN A 405 -20.08 -1.20 4.92
N MET A 406 -19.95 -1.99 3.85
CA MET A 406 -21.06 -2.73 3.25
C MET A 406 -21.32 -4.08 3.96
N ALA A 407 -22.48 -4.66 3.66
CA ALA A 407 -22.85 -6.01 4.06
C ALA A 407 -21.92 -7.08 3.47
N ASP A 408 -21.83 -8.22 4.16
CA ASP A 408 -21.07 -9.37 3.67
C ASP A 408 -21.69 -9.90 2.36
N ALA A 409 -20.85 -10.39 1.45
CA ALA A 409 -21.36 -11.16 0.32
C ALA A 409 -21.72 -12.57 0.78
N ARG A 410 -22.91 -13.04 0.43
CA ARG A 410 -23.40 -14.38 0.72
C ARG A 410 -23.34 -15.22 -0.55
N LEU A 411 -22.58 -16.30 -0.47
CA LEU A 411 -22.30 -17.20 -1.57
C LEU A 411 -22.72 -18.62 -1.18
N THR A 412 -23.14 -19.40 -2.16
CA THR A 412 -23.25 -20.85 -2.01
C THR A 412 -22.19 -21.50 -2.89
N MET A 413 -21.24 -22.20 -2.27
CA MET A 413 -20.28 -23.03 -3.00
C MET A 413 -20.94 -24.37 -3.31
N VAL A 414 -20.93 -24.77 -4.58
CA VAL A 414 -21.54 -26.02 -5.05
C VAL A 414 -20.43 -26.96 -5.51
N SER A 415 -20.45 -28.20 -5.03
CA SER A 415 -19.54 -29.25 -5.50
C SER A 415 -20.36 -30.48 -5.88
N ALA A 416 -20.24 -30.92 -7.13
CA ALA A 416 -20.85 -32.15 -7.61
C ALA A 416 -19.79 -33.23 -7.86
N GLN A 417 -20.02 -34.43 -7.35
CA GLN A 417 -19.26 -35.64 -7.67
C GLN A 417 -20.05 -36.45 -8.68
N ILE A 418 -19.41 -36.80 -9.79
CA ILE A 418 -20.04 -37.52 -10.89
C ILE A 418 -19.22 -38.78 -11.16
N ASP A 419 -19.85 -39.94 -11.02
CA ASP A 419 -19.25 -41.24 -11.23
C ASP A 419 -19.52 -41.72 -12.66
N VAL A 420 -18.51 -42.33 -13.28
CA VAL A 420 -18.60 -43.02 -14.56
C VAL A 420 -17.67 -44.24 -14.52
N ALA A 421 -18.24 -45.44 -14.65
CA ALA A 421 -17.53 -46.69 -14.38
C ALA A 421 -16.80 -46.64 -13.01
N ASN A 422 -15.47 -46.82 -12.99
CA ASN A 422 -14.64 -46.73 -11.78
C ASN A 422 -13.94 -45.37 -11.60
N ALA A 423 -14.31 -44.36 -12.40
CA ALA A 423 -13.76 -43.02 -12.33
C ALA A 423 -14.76 -42.05 -11.66
N ARG A 424 -14.23 -41.08 -10.92
CA ARG A 424 -15.00 -40.01 -10.30
C ARG A 424 -14.48 -38.66 -10.74
N PHE A 425 -15.39 -37.86 -11.29
CA PHE A 425 -15.17 -36.49 -11.71
C PHE A 425 -15.78 -35.53 -10.68
N ARG A 426 -15.17 -34.35 -10.56
CA ARG A 426 -15.68 -33.26 -9.71
C ARG A 426 -15.94 -32.03 -10.56
N ALA A 427 -17.12 -31.45 -10.42
CA ALA A 427 -17.46 -30.12 -10.89
C ALA A 427 -17.63 -29.19 -9.67
N GLY A 428 -17.11 -27.97 -9.77
CA GLY A 428 -17.23 -26.95 -8.73
C GLY A 428 -17.83 -25.69 -9.30
N GLY A 429 -18.73 -25.06 -8.54
CA GLY A 429 -19.37 -23.81 -8.89
C GLY A 429 -19.58 -22.92 -7.66
N LYS A 430 -19.96 -21.67 -7.92
CA LYS A 430 -20.42 -20.74 -6.90
C LYS A 430 -21.75 -20.14 -7.39
N ARG A 431 -22.66 -19.85 -6.47
CA ARG A 431 -23.84 -19.02 -6.68
C ARG A 431 -23.74 -17.81 -5.75
N ILE A 432 -24.04 -16.62 -6.26
CA ILE A 432 -24.10 -15.42 -5.45
C ILE A 432 -25.54 -15.26 -4.96
N ASP A 433 -25.77 -15.59 -3.70
CA ASP A 433 -27.09 -15.44 -3.09
C ASP A 433 -27.35 -13.97 -2.72
N PHE A 434 -26.28 -13.24 -2.37
CA PHE A 434 -26.31 -11.79 -2.16
C PHE A 434 -24.94 -11.19 -2.38
N ALA A 435 -24.85 -10.20 -3.29
CA ALA A 435 -23.57 -9.60 -3.69
C ALA A 435 -22.90 -8.77 -2.56
N GLY A 436 -23.68 -8.12 -1.69
CA GLY A 436 -23.15 -7.26 -0.64
C GLY A 436 -22.10 -6.28 -1.17
N PHE A 437 -20.93 -6.24 -0.53
CA PHE A 437 -19.82 -5.38 -0.93
C PHE A 437 -19.24 -5.62 -2.34
N PHE A 438 -19.49 -6.78 -2.97
CA PHE A 438 -19.01 -7.06 -4.34
C PHE A 438 -19.54 -6.04 -5.37
N ARG A 439 -20.70 -5.42 -5.11
CA ARG A 439 -21.25 -4.34 -5.94
C ARG A 439 -20.35 -3.10 -6.02
N ALA A 440 -19.51 -2.87 -5.00
CA ALA A 440 -18.62 -1.72 -4.95
C ALA A 440 -17.16 -2.10 -5.21
N TYR A 441 -16.69 -3.23 -4.67
CA TYR A 441 -15.28 -3.60 -4.72
C TYR A 441 -15.04 -5.10 -4.58
N VAL A 442 -14.16 -5.65 -5.42
CA VAL A 442 -13.62 -7.01 -5.27
C VAL A 442 -12.09 -6.95 -5.26
N GLU A 443 -11.47 -7.45 -4.20
CA GLU A 443 -10.01 -7.51 -4.08
C GLU A 443 -9.43 -8.57 -5.01
N GLY A 444 -8.35 -8.25 -5.72
CA GLY A 444 -7.65 -9.22 -6.55
C GLY A 444 -8.22 -9.47 -7.96
N SER A 445 -9.46 -9.06 -8.26
CA SER A 445 -10.06 -9.14 -9.61
C SER A 445 -9.99 -7.79 -10.32
N ASP A 446 -9.62 -7.76 -11.60
CA ASP A 446 -9.63 -6.52 -12.40
C ASP A 446 -11.06 -6.06 -12.75
N ASP A 447 -12.05 -6.96 -12.61
CA ASP A 447 -13.45 -6.71 -12.95
C ASP A 447 -14.40 -7.20 -11.82
N PRO A 448 -15.16 -6.29 -11.17
CA PRO A 448 -16.22 -6.66 -10.22
C PRO A 448 -17.39 -7.40 -10.89
N ASP A 449 -17.71 -7.10 -12.14
CA ASP A 449 -18.82 -7.74 -12.86
C ASP A 449 -18.47 -9.20 -13.17
N ALA A 450 -17.22 -9.48 -13.55
CA ALA A 450 -16.70 -10.86 -13.65
C ALA A 450 -16.68 -11.61 -12.31
N ALA A 451 -16.75 -10.92 -11.18
CA ALA A 451 -16.89 -11.54 -9.86
C ALA A 451 -18.36 -11.76 -9.47
N LEU A 452 -19.28 -11.02 -10.10
CA LEU A 452 -20.73 -11.14 -10.01
C LEU A 452 -21.30 -12.22 -10.95
N GLU A 453 -20.59 -12.51 -12.04
CA GLU A 453 -20.68 -13.75 -12.82
C GLU A 453 -20.04 -14.95 -12.06
#